data_AF-A0A7X1Z9N9-F1
#
_entry.id   AF-A0A7X1Z9N9-F1
#
_cell.length_a   1.000
_cell.length_b   1.000
_cell.length_c   1.000
_cell.angle_alpha   90.00
_cell.angle_beta   90.00
_cell.angle_gamma   90.00
#
_symmetry.space_group_name_H-M   'P 1'
#
loop_
_entity.id
_entity.type
_entity.pdbx_description
1 polymer ?
#
loop_
_entity_poly.entity_id
_entity_poly.type
_entity_poly.pdbx_seq_one_letter_code
_entity_poly.pdbx_strand_id
1 'polypeptide(L)'
;MKKNLTDEEILKTADALNWEKGFDKMRIIDIARALRVSHTAIYKHFENKEVIFEKLLRERYDVPLRMKRLKGNASQKSCDFVLQLHAVNVQAYEKNPEHFESCARYFRSNLAMHTRYLHIVAELMEREIGISEQIAFDLLSLLQQFHSPLFLELWVEPTFETDFKRTWKLLKKGIKESLK
;
A
#
# COMPACT_ATOMS: atom_id res chain seq x y z
N MET A 1 -38.49 1.10 -0.96
CA MET A 1 -37.59 0.05 -0.42
C MET A 1 -36.45 0.74 0.31
N LYS A 2 -36.11 0.33 1.55
CA LYS A 2 -34.84 0.73 2.17
C LYS A 2 -33.72 0.06 1.38
N LYS A 3 -32.82 0.84 0.79
CA LYS A 3 -31.61 0.32 0.15
C LYS A 3 -30.77 -0.35 1.24
N ASN A 4 -30.35 -1.59 1.02
CA ASN A 4 -29.41 -2.26 1.90
C ASN A 4 -28.03 -1.65 1.68
N LEU A 5 -27.38 -1.29 2.79
CA LEU A 5 -26.01 -0.79 2.81
C LEU A 5 -25.06 -1.87 2.27
N THR A 6 -24.13 -1.51 1.39
CA THR A 6 -23.13 -2.43 0.84
C THR A 6 -21.70 -2.07 1.27
N ASP A 7 -20.80 -3.06 1.21
CA ASP A 7 -19.36 -2.85 1.41
C ASP A 7 -18.82 -1.77 0.47
N GLU A 8 -19.23 -1.79 -0.80
CA GLU A 8 -18.79 -0.83 -1.82
C GLU A 8 -19.20 0.61 -1.47
N GLU A 9 -20.42 0.83 -0.96
CA GLU A 9 -20.86 2.16 -0.52
C GLU A 9 -20.05 2.67 0.67
N ILE A 10 -19.74 1.78 1.61
CA ILE A 10 -18.91 2.10 2.78
C ILE A 10 -17.48 2.41 2.33
N LEU A 11 -16.86 1.57 1.51
CA LEU A 11 -15.49 1.74 1.02
C LEU A 11 -15.35 3.03 0.20
N LYS A 12 -16.28 3.29 -0.73
CA LYS A 12 -16.28 4.53 -1.53
C LYS A 12 -16.40 5.79 -0.66
N THR A 13 -17.26 5.74 0.36
CA THR A 13 -17.42 6.87 1.30
C THR A 13 -16.19 7.02 2.20
N ALA A 14 -15.64 5.90 2.66
CA ALA A 14 -14.42 5.89 3.45
C ALA A 14 -13.24 6.44 2.65
N ASP A 15 -13.07 6.07 1.38
CA ASP A 15 -11.99 6.57 0.53
C ASP A 15 -12.12 8.07 0.29
N ALA A 16 -13.33 8.58 0.04
CA ALA A 16 -13.57 10.01 -0.09
C ALA A 16 -13.20 10.77 1.20
N LEU A 17 -13.64 10.28 2.36
CA LEU A 17 -13.30 10.85 3.66
C LEU A 17 -11.80 10.77 3.94
N ASN A 18 -11.18 9.64 3.61
CA ASN A 18 -9.74 9.40 3.75
C ASN A 18 -8.95 10.41 2.90
N TRP A 19 -9.37 10.66 1.67
CA TRP A 19 -8.77 11.64 0.77
C TRP A 19 -8.92 13.08 1.27
N GLU A 20 -10.06 13.40 1.90
CA GLU A 20 -10.36 14.75 2.40
C GLU A 20 -9.58 15.10 3.68
N LYS A 21 -9.56 14.20 4.68
CA LYS A 21 -9.01 14.52 6.02
C LYS A 21 -7.82 13.67 6.45
N GLY A 22 -7.45 12.66 5.66
CA GLY A 22 -6.42 11.70 6.02
C GLY A 22 -6.93 10.52 6.86
N PHE A 23 -6.24 9.38 6.75
CA PHE A 23 -6.62 8.14 7.43
C PHE A 23 -6.52 8.22 8.95
N ASP A 24 -5.50 8.94 9.47
CA ASP A 24 -5.30 9.15 10.90
C ASP A 24 -6.54 9.75 11.58
N LYS A 25 -7.16 10.74 10.93
CA LYS A 25 -8.37 11.45 11.39
C LYS A 25 -9.68 10.80 10.97
N MET A 26 -9.67 9.83 10.06
CA MET A 26 -10.89 9.10 9.66
C MET A 26 -11.44 8.23 10.79
N ARG A 27 -12.77 8.29 10.99
CA ARG A 27 -13.50 7.53 12.00
C ARG A 27 -14.75 6.88 11.39
N ILE A 28 -15.14 5.71 11.92
CA ILE A 28 -16.35 4.98 11.53
C ILE A 28 -17.62 5.84 11.67
N ILE A 29 -17.69 6.67 12.73
CA ILE A 29 -18.80 7.62 12.96
C ILE A 29 -18.98 8.60 11.79
N ASP A 30 -17.91 9.04 11.16
CA ASP A 30 -18.01 10.00 10.06
C ASP A 30 -18.52 9.33 8.78
N ILE A 31 -18.12 8.07 8.55
CA ILE A 31 -18.60 7.25 7.44
C ILE A 31 -20.12 7.00 7.59
N ALA A 32 -20.54 6.60 8.80
CA ALA A 32 -21.94 6.39 9.12
C ALA A 32 -22.78 7.66 8.95
N ARG A 33 -22.26 8.81 9.42
CA ARG A 33 -22.91 10.13 9.27
C ARG A 33 -23.06 10.50 7.80
N ALA A 34 -22.02 10.32 6.99
CA ALA A 34 -22.05 10.60 5.55
C ALA A 34 -23.08 9.72 4.81
N LEU A 35 -23.21 8.46 5.21
CA LEU A 35 -24.18 7.51 4.64
C LEU A 35 -25.58 7.59 5.26
N ARG A 36 -25.78 8.42 6.29
CA ARG A 36 -27.04 8.54 7.04
C ARG A 36 -27.53 7.20 7.63
N VAL A 37 -26.59 6.40 8.12
CA VAL A 37 -26.84 5.11 8.79
C VAL A 37 -26.35 5.13 10.24
N SER A 38 -26.74 4.14 11.04
CA SER A 38 -26.20 4.00 12.39
C SER A 38 -24.75 3.48 12.35
N HIS A 39 -23.94 3.79 13.36
CA HIS A 39 -22.57 3.25 13.42
C HIS A 39 -22.59 1.72 13.50
N THR A 40 -23.57 1.16 14.22
CA THR A 40 -23.80 -0.29 14.29
C THR A 40 -24.02 -0.90 12.91
N ALA A 41 -24.61 -0.17 11.95
CA ALA A 41 -24.74 -0.66 10.58
C ALA A 41 -23.36 -0.82 9.91
N ILE A 42 -22.42 0.11 10.10
CA ILE A 42 -21.05 -0.03 9.58
C ILE A 42 -20.34 -1.22 10.24
N TYR A 43 -20.49 -1.39 11.56
CA TYR A 43 -19.85 -2.48 12.31
C TYR A 43 -20.33 -3.89 11.89
N LYS A 44 -21.48 -4.01 11.21
CA LYS A 44 -21.92 -5.29 10.62
C LYS A 44 -21.09 -5.69 9.39
N HIS A 45 -20.43 -4.74 8.74
CA HIS A 45 -19.59 -4.97 7.57
C HIS A 45 -18.09 -4.95 7.93
N PHE A 46 -17.69 -4.03 8.80
CA PHE A 46 -16.29 -3.84 9.17
C PHE A 46 -16.11 -3.69 10.67
N GLU A 47 -15.27 -4.54 11.26
CA GLU A 47 -14.99 -4.54 12.69
C GLU A 47 -14.37 -3.22 13.18
N ASN A 48 -13.52 -2.59 12.35
CA ASN A 48 -12.81 -1.35 12.68
C ASN A 48 -12.39 -0.60 11.40
N LYS A 49 -11.77 0.56 11.57
CA LYS A 49 -11.34 1.39 10.43
C LYS A 49 -10.10 0.84 9.74
N GLU A 50 -9.30 0.02 10.43
CA GLU A 50 -8.10 -0.61 9.90
C GLU A 50 -8.44 -1.69 8.86
N VAL A 51 -9.51 -2.46 9.07
CA VAL A 51 -10.03 -3.41 8.05
C VAL A 51 -10.49 -2.68 6.79
N ILE A 52 -11.17 -1.53 6.95
CA ILE A 52 -11.54 -0.65 5.83
C ILE A 52 -10.28 -0.19 5.10
N PHE A 53 -9.28 0.28 5.84
CA PHE A 53 -8.03 0.78 5.25
C PHE A 53 -7.27 -0.30 4.51
N GLU A 54 -7.21 -1.51 5.04
CA GLU A 54 -6.59 -2.65 4.36
C GLU A 54 -7.23 -2.88 2.99
N LYS A 55 -8.57 -2.85 2.92
CA LYS A 55 -9.30 -2.98 1.64
C LYS A 55 -9.00 -1.82 0.69
N LEU A 56 -8.95 -0.59 1.19
CA LEU A 56 -8.58 0.58 0.37
C LEU A 56 -7.14 0.48 -0.16
N LEU A 57 -6.19 -0.02 0.65
CA LEU A 57 -4.82 -0.26 0.19
C LEU A 57 -4.78 -1.34 -0.89
N ARG A 58 -5.51 -2.45 -0.71
CA ARG A 58 -5.62 -3.51 -1.72
C ARG A 58 -6.16 -2.96 -3.04
N GLU A 59 -7.24 -2.19 -3.01
CA GLU A 59 -7.80 -1.56 -4.23
C GLU A 59 -6.84 -0.57 -4.89
N ARG A 60 -6.13 0.22 -4.07
CA ARG A 60 -5.15 1.20 -4.57
C ARG A 60 -3.99 0.56 -5.32
N TYR A 61 -3.47 -0.57 -4.83
CA TYR A 61 -2.28 -1.19 -5.39
C TYR A 61 -2.57 -2.30 -6.40
N ASP A 62 -3.74 -2.95 -6.34
CA ASP A 62 -4.02 -4.12 -7.17
C ASP A 62 -3.91 -3.82 -8.67
N VAL A 63 -4.65 -2.83 -9.18
CA VAL A 63 -4.62 -2.52 -10.61
C VAL A 63 -3.28 -1.92 -11.05
N PRO A 64 -2.72 -0.92 -10.34
CA PRO A 64 -1.46 -0.30 -10.77
C PRO A 64 -0.24 -1.20 -10.68
N LEU A 65 -0.25 -2.27 -9.87
CA LEU A 65 0.88 -3.20 -9.72
C LEU A 65 0.69 -4.54 -10.44
N ARG A 66 -0.37 -4.69 -11.24
CA ARG A 66 -0.55 -5.87 -12.09
C ARG A 66 0.56 -5.94 -13.15
N MET A 67 1.37 -6.98 -13.05
CA MET A 67 2.49 -7.26 -13.94
C MET A 67 2.06 -8.25 -15.03
N LYS A 68 1.49 -7.73 -16.12
CA LYS A 68 1.22 -8.58 -17.29
C LYS A 68 2.52 -9.12 -17.88
N ARG A 69 2.75 -10.44 -17.77
CA ARG A 69 3.80 -11.19 -18.49
C ARG A 69 5.10 -10.39 -18.71
N LEU A 70 5.70 -9.92 -17.61
CA LEU A 70 7.03 -9.30 -17.68
C LEU A 70 8.02 -10.28 -18.31
N LYS A 71 8.84 -9.79 -19.24
CA LYS A 71 9.99 -10.53 -19.76
C LYS A 71 11.09 -10.53 -18.70
N GLY A 72 11.71 -11.68 -18.46
CA GLY A 72 12.85 -11.79 -17.53
C GLY A 72 12.60 -12.76 -16.38
N ASN A 73 13.64 -12.93 -15.55
CA ASN A 73 13.62 -13.79 -14.37
C ASN A 73 13.00 -13.10 -13.14
N ALA A 74 12.74 -13.87 -12.07
CA ALA A 74 12.14 -13.37 -10.83
C ALA A 74 12.85 -12.13 -10.29
N SER A 75 14.20 -12.13 -10.27
CA SER A 75 14.99 -10.97 -9.83
C SER A 75 14.68 -9.71 -10.64
N GLN A 76 14.66 -9.78 -11.97
CA GLN A 76 14.34 -8.59 -12.78
C GLN A 76 12.92 -8.09 -12.50
N LYS A 77 11.96 -8.99 -12.43
CA LYS A 77 10.56 -8.65 -12.13
C LYS A 77 10.40 -8.01 -10.75
N SER A 78 11.12 -8.48 -9.73
CA SER A 78 11.10 -7.90 -8.39
C SER A 78 11.70 -6.50 -8.36
N CYS A 79 12.76 -6.25 -9.14
CA CYS A 79 13.32 -4.91 -9.31
C CYS A 79 12.28 -3.95 -9.89
N ASP A 80 11.65 -4.37 -10.99
CA ASP A 80 10.68 -3.57 -11.72
C ASP A 80 9.43 -3.32 -10.87
N PHE A 81 8.98 -4.32 -10.10
CA PHE A 81 7.85 -4.20 -9.18
C PHE A 81 8.11 -3.13 -8.11
N VAL A 82 9.27 -3.12 -7.46
CA VAL A 82 9.58 -2.12 -6.41
C VAL A 82 9.66 -0.72 -7.01
N LEU A 83 10.22 -0.56 -8.20
CA LEU A 83 10.22 0.72 -8.93
C LEU A 83 8.81 1.20 -9.28
N GLN A 84 7.92 0.27 -9.68
CA GLN A 84 6.53 0.60 -9.99
C GLN A 84 5.74 0.95 -8.72
N LEU A 85 5.95 0.23 -7.62
CA LEU A 85 5.39 0.56 -6.32
C LEU A 85 5.81 1.95 -5.86
N HIS A 86 7.09 2.29 -6.00
CA HIS A 86 7.58 3.63 -5.75
C HIS A 86 6.84 4.67 -6.61
N ALA A 87 6.75 4.46 -7.92
CA ALA A 87 6.08 5.38 -8.82
C ALA A 87 4.59 5.58 -8.48
N VAL A 88 3.88 4.51 -8.10
CA VAL A 88 2.48 4.59 -7.63
C VAL A 88 2.38 5.45 -6.36
N ASN A 89 3.30 5.27 -5.43
CA ASN A 89 3.32 6.03 -4.19
C ASN A 89 3.68 7.50 -4.40
N VAL A 90 4.65 7.81 -5.27
CA VAL A 90 4.99 9.18 -5.66
C VAL A 90 3.81 9.86 -6.34
N GLN A 91 3.14 9.20 -7.30
CA GLN A 91 1.95 9.76 -7.95
C GLN A 91 0.81 10.04 -6.96
N ALA A 92 0.63 9.18 -5.96
CA ALA A 92 -0.37 9.40 -4.91
C ALA A 92 0.01 10.59 -4.02
N TYR A 93 1.30 10.73 -3.67
CA TYR A 93 1.83 11.87 -2.92
C TYR A 93 1.67 13.18 -3.70
N GLU A 94 2.08 13.23 -4.97
CA GLU A 94 1.97 14.43 -5.82
C GLU A 94 0.53 14.92 -5.97
N LYS A 95 -0.44 14.00 -6.02
CA LYS A 95 -1.87 14.33 -6.11
C LYS A 95 -2.43 14.93 -4.83
N ASN A 96 -1.98 14.46 -3.67
CA ASN A 96 -2.47 14.93 -2.37
C ASN A 96 -1.43 14.63 -1.26
N PRO A 97 -0.44 15.53 -1.06
CA PRO A 97 0.63 15.32 -0.09
C PRO A 97 0.13 15.10 1.33
N GLU A 98 -0.81 15.92 1.80
CA GLU A 98 -1.34 15.85 3.17
C GLU A 98 -2.09 14.53 3.44
N HIS A 99 -2.86 14.03 2.48
CA HIS A 99 -3.50 12.72 2.58
C HIS A 99 -2.46 11.60 2.72
N PHE A 100 -1.42 11.63 1.90
CA PHE A 100 -0.39 10.59 1.90
C PHE A 100 0.50 10.67 3.16
N GLU A 101 0.82 11.87 3.63
CA GLU A 101 1.51 12.11 4.90
C GLU A 101 0.68 11.63 6.10
N SER A 102 -0.65 11.76 6.06
CA SER A 102 -1.53 11.17 7.07
C SER A 102 -1.39 9.63 7.14
N CYS A 103 -1.31 8.96 5.99
CA CYS A 103 -1.02 7.51 5.96
C CYS A 103 0.34 7.19 6.58
N ALA A 104 1.38 7.98 6.27
CA ALA A 104 2.70 7.82 6.87
C ALA A 104 2.69 8.03 8.39
N ARG A 105 2.02 9.08 8.88
CA ARG A 105 1.84 9.33 10.33
C ARG A 105 1.12 8.17 11.02
N TYR A 106 0.08 7.63 10.38
CA TYR A 106 -0.63 6.48 10.93
C TYR A 106 0.24 5.23 10.98
N PHE A 107 1.04 4.94 9.94
CA PHE A 107 2.00 3.83 9.99
C PHE A 107 3.05 4.01 11.09
N ARG A 108 3.53 5.24 11.34
CA ARG A 108 4.49 5.52 12.44
C ARG A 108 3.89 5.22 13.82
N SER A 109 2.61 5.49 14.03
CA SER A 109 1.93 5.26 15.32
C SER A 109 1.30 3.86 15.43
N ASN A 110 1.18 3.12 14.33
CA ASN A 110 0.63 1.77 14.28
C ASN A 110 1.48 0.86 13.38
N LEU A 111 2.60 0.37 13.92
CA LEU A 111 3.51 -0.51 13.19
C LEU A 111 2.84 -1.80 12.69
N ALA A 112 1.84 -2.32 13.40
CA ALA A 112 1.08 -3.48 12.94
C ALA A 112 0.33 -3.21 11.62
N MET A 113 -0.14 -1.97 11.42
CA MET A 113 -0.75 -1.59 10.15
C MET A 113 0.29 -1.41 9.04
N HIS A 114 1.48 -0.93 9.37
CA HIS A 114 2.60 -0.88 8.41
C HIS A 114 3.02 -2.28 7.98
N THR A 115 3.14 -3.22 8.92
CA THR A 115 3.39 -4.64 8.63
C THR A 115 2.30 -5.23 7.74
N ARG A 116 1.01 -4.94 8.01
CA ARG A 116 -0.09 -5.35 7.12
C ARG A 116 0.04 -4.76 5.71
N TYR A 117 0.44 -3.50 5.57
CA TYR A 117 0.74 -2.91 4.26
C TYR A 117 1.83 -3.70 3.52
N LEU A 118 2.92 -4.08 4.20
CA LEU A 118 3.98 -4.88 3.59
C LEU A 118 3.46 -6.26 3.13
N HIS A 119 2.62 -6.93 3.93
CA HIS A 119 1.99 -8.19 3.53
C HIS A 119 1.08 -8.04 2.30
N ILE A 120 0.22 -7.01 2.26
CA ILE A 120 -0.62 -6.74 1.08
C ILE A 120 0.23 -6.64 -0.19
N VAL A 121 1.33 -5.90 -0.12
CA VAL A 121 2.22 -5.72 -1.27
C VAL A 121 3.01 -7.01 -1.57
N ALA A 122 3.39 -7.78 -0.55
CA ALA A 122 4.08 -9.06 -0.70
C ALA A 122 3.19 -10.12 -1.39
N GLU A 123 1.92 -10.21 -1.00
CA GLU A 123 0.91 -11.06 -1.66
C GLU A 123 0.75 -10.68 -3.14
N LEU A 124 0.77 -9.39 -3.46
CA LEU A 124 0.76 -8.92 -4.85
C LEU A 124 2.04 -9.35 -5.59
N MET A 125 3.21 -9.22 -4.98
CA MET A 125 4.47 -9.69 -5.57
C MET A 125 4.46 -11.21 -5.82
N GLU A 126 3.96 -11.99 -4.86
CA GLU A 126 3.83 -13.45 -5.01
C GLU A 126 2.93 -13.79 -6.21
N ARG A 127 1.74 -13.18 -6.28
CA ARG A 127 0.79 -13.40 -7.38
C ARG A 127 1.36 -13.03 -8.74
N GLU A 128 2.06 -11.90 -8.82
CA GLU A 128 2.49 -11.29 -10.09
C GLU A 128 3.86 -11.83 -10.59
N ILE A 129 4.71 -12.30 -9.67
CA ILE A 129 6.09 -12.71 -9.95
C ILE A 129 6.28 -14.22 -9.79
N GLY A 130 5.58 -14.85 -8.83
CA GLY A 130 5.72 -16.26 -8.47
C GLY A 130 6.83 -16.55 -7.45
N ILE A 131 7.24 -15.57 -6.64
CA ILE A 131 8.12 -15.78 -5.48
C ILE A 131 7.27 -15.99 -4.22
N SER A 132 7.78 -16.64 -3.18
CA SER A 132 7.00 -16.80 -1.95
C SER A 132 6.69 -15.46 -1.28
N GLU A 133 5.52 -15.36 -0.64
CA GLU A 133 5.13 -14.18 0.14
C GLU A 133 6.21 -13.78 1.15
N GLN A 134 6.81 -14.74 1.86
CA GLN A 134 7.87 -14.45 2.85
C GLN A 134 9.09 -13.77 2.20
N ILE A 135 9.55 -14.26 1.05
CA ILE A 135 10.69 -13.64 0.37
C ILE A 135 10.31 -12.25 -0.16
N ALA A 136 9.09 -12.08 -0.66
CA ALA A 136 8.59 -10.77 -1.07
C ALA A 136 8.55 -9.79 0.11
N PHE A 137 8.03 -10.22 1.25
CA PHE A 137 7.99 -9.42 2.48
C PHE A 137 9.38 -9.01 2.95
N ASP A 138 10.34 -9.93 2.98
CA ASP A 138 11.72 -9.65 3.38
C ASP A 138 12.38 -8.64 2.42
N LEU A 139 12.17 -8.81 1.11
CA LEU A 139 12.68 -7.90 0.10
C LEU A 139 12.09 -6.49 0.24
N LEU A 140 10.78 -6.39 0.46
CA LEU A 140 10.09 -5.13 0.72
C LEU A 140 10.60 -4.48 2.01
N SER A 141 10.82 -5.26 3.06
CA SER A 141 11.35 -4.77 4.34
C SER A 141 12.75 -4.18 4.16
N LEU A 142 13.65 -4.85 3.42
CA LEU A 142 15.00 -4.36 3.13
C LEU A 142 15.01 -3.10 2.25
N LEU A 143 14.01 -2.96 1.37
CA LEU A 143 13.90 -1.84 0.42
C LEU A 143 12.92 -0.75 0.87
N GLN A 144 12.51 -0.74 2.14
CA GLN A 144 11.49 0.17 2.65
C GLN A 144 11.74 1.64 2.33
N GLN A 145 13.00 2.09 2.32
CA GLN A 145 13.34 3.49 1.99
C GLN A 145 12.93 3.90 0.57
N PHE A 146 12.71 2.94 -0.33
CA PHE A 146 12.36 3.20 -1.72
C PHE A 146 10.85 3.15 -2.00
N HIS A 147 10.03 2.63 -1.08
CA HIS A 147 8.59 2.44 -1.36
C HIS A 147 7.67 2.66 -0.16
N SER A 148 8.16 2.58 1.07
CA SER A 148 7.34 2.78 2.27
C SER A 148 7.08 4.26 2.52
N PRO A 149 5.81 4.69 2.74
CA PRO A 149 5.46 6.06 3.08
C PRO A 149 6.18 6.62 4.32
N LEU A 150 6.78 5.75 5.14
CA LEU A 150 7.59 6.17 6.29
C LEU A 150 8.84 6.99 5.90
N PHE A 151 9.30 6.87 4.64
CA PHE A 151 10.53 7.47 4.13
C PHE A 151 10.29 8.52 3.04
N LEU A 152 9.13 9.17 3.05
CA LEU A 152 8.72 10.20 2.08
C LEU A 152 9.81 11.23 1.74
N GLU A 153 10.53 11.70 2.77
CA GLU A 153 11.60 12.70 2.62
C GLU A 153 12.72 12.25 1.69
N LEU A 154 12.95 10.94 1.55
CA LEU A 154 14.00 10.39 0.68
C LEU A 154 13.59 10.28 -0.79
N TRP A 155 12.31 10.47 -1.12
CA TRP A 155 11.80 10.22 -2.48
C TRP A 155 11.95 11.42 -3.41
N VAL A 156 12.05 12.61 -2.84
CA VAL A 156 12.25 13.86 -3.60
C VAL A 156 13.72 14.17 -3.87
N GLU A 157 14.63 13.35 -3.35
CA GLU A 157 16.06 13.50 -3.55
C GLU A 157 16.48 13.15 -4.99
N PRO A 158 17.28 13.99 -5.67
CA PRO A 158 17.75 13.72 -7.04
C PRO A 158 18.53 12.40 -7.18
N THR A 159 19.03 11.84 -6.07
CA THR A 159 19.83 10.62 -6.06
C THR A 159 19.00 9.34 -5.99
N PHE A 160 17.68 9.42 -5.81
CA PHE A 160 16.80 8.26 -5.57
C PHE A 160 17.07 7.07 -6.50
N GLU A 161 17.04 7.31 -7.82
CA GLU A 161 17.21 6.24 -8.82
C GLU A 161 18.63 5.64 -8.77
N THR A 162 19.63 6.48 -8.51
CA THR A 162 21.03 6.04 -8.38
C THR A 162 21.22 5.21 -7.12
N ASP A 163 20.65 5.64 -6.00
CA ASP A 163 20.70 4.92 -4.72
C ASP A 163 19.97 3.59 -4.81
N PHE A 164 18.78 3.56 -5.44
CA PHE A 164 18.05 2.32 -5.69
C PHE A 164 18.86 1.34 -6.52
N LYS A 165 19.41 1.76 -7.67
CA LYS A 165 20.22 0.90 -8.54
C LYS A 165 21.45 0.36 -7.81
N ARG A 166 22.12 1.17 -6.99
CA ARG A 166 23.28 0.75 -6.19
C ARG A 166 22.88 -0.31 -5.16
N THR A 167 21.82 -0.06 -4.38
CA THR A 167 21.32 -1.00 -3.38
C THR A 167 20.85 -2.30 -4.02
N TRP A 168 20.08 -2.21 -5.11
CA TRP A 168 19.62 -3.38 -5.86
C TRP A 168 20.78 -4.22 -6.41
N LYS A 169 21.84 -3.58 -6.92
CA LYS A 169 23.04 -4.30 -7.41
C LYS A 169 23.72 -5.11 -6.30
N LEU A 170 23.75 -4.62 -5.07
CA LEU A 170 24.29 -5.34 -3.92
C LEU A 170 23.37 -6.50 -3.53
N LEU A 171 22.06 -6.24 -3.39
CA LEU A 171 21.07 -7.25 -3.04
C LEU A 171 21.01 -8.38 -4.08
N LYS A 172 21.04 -8.06 -5.38
CA LYS A 172 20.99 -9.04 -6.49
C LYS A 172 22.09 -10.10 -6.39
N LYS A 173 23.24 -9.79 -5.78
CA LYS A 173 24.30 -10.78 -5.57
C LYS A 173 23.91 -11.83 -4.52
N GLY A 174 23.29 -11.42 -3.41
CA GLY A 174 22.78 -12.33 -2.38
C GLY A 174 21.46 -13.01 -2.75
N ILE A 175 20.55 -12.29 -3.41
CA ILE A 175 19.22 -12.77 -3.83
C ILE A 175 19.31 -13.91 -4.86
N LYS A 176 20.36 -13.96 -5.69
CA LYS A 176 20.57 -15.04 -6.67
C LYS A 176 20.70 -16.43 -6.05
N GLU A 177 21.10 -16.51 -4.78
CA GLU A 177 21.23 -17.78 -4.05
C GLU A 177 19.90 -18.20 -3.40
N SER A 178 19.02 -17.24 -3.08
CA SER A 178 17.74 -17.46 -2.37
C SER A 178 16.49 -17.52 -3.27
N LEU A 179 16.56 -17.08 -4.54
CA LEU A 179 15.43 -17.06 -5.50
C LEU A 179 15.44 -18.20 -6.54
N LYS A 180 16.15 -19.30 -6.26
CA LYS A 180 16.04 -20.54 -7.04
C LYS A 180 14.87 -21.37 -6.54
#